data_AF-A0A7S0D9Q0-F1
#
_entry.id   AF-A0A7S0D9Q0-F1
#
_cell.length_a   1.000
_cell.length_b   1.000
_cell.length_c   1.000
_cell.angle_alpha   90.00
_cell.angle_beta   90.00
_cell.angle_gamma   90.00
#
_symmetry.space_group_name_H-M   'P 1'
#
loop_
_entity.id
_entity.type
_entity.pdbx_description
1 polymer ?
#
loop_
_entity_poly.entity_id
_entity_poly.type
_entity_poly.pdbx_seq_one_letter_code
_entity_poly.pdbx_strand_id
1 'polypeptide(L)'
;MGSHVAKPKKPSRTYGSNESKEHVDAEVEIVETKPLPSAWVVAFRKRMTEGINCCPSVLGGQFTVRQGINLHKFCILPTYIAILAAYNPAGWYKFEDTYGAAAAVLLVCHTVYGLFWIYKDIHFPDKNWQAKASLFGIIQLVIQLGVIYCLPMWCLVTKKCYCGTFGDGSEIWLVAIALLCFLTGCLTMFLSDIQKFVQLKYNKGQLVDTAMFAYSRNPNYFGEALLYLGFGILSCHWICIIAITAFQVLIFVPNILAKDASLSRYERFEEWKSRTGLFFPNVYGLFRDFFKQGFNRTPSLPWDESKAIIDSDYRPLGKK
;
A
#
# COMPACT_ATOMS: atom_id res chain seq x y z
N MET A 1 66.47 30.04 28.31
CA MET A 1 65.73 30.76 27.24
C MET A 1 65.78 29.91 25.97
N GLY A 2 64.62 29.54 25.41
CA GLY A 2 64.39 28.90 24.09
C GLY A 2 64.92 27.47 23.91
N SER A 3 64.14 26.39 23.87
CA SER A 3 63.13 25.95 22.87
C SER A 3 63.64 25.82 21.43
N HIS A 4 63.80 24.59 20.94
CA HIS A 4 63.36 24.18 19.60
C HIS A 4 63.23 22.65 19.52
N VAL A 5 62.02 22.20 19.18
CA VAL A 5 61.62 20.80 19.01
C VAL A 5 61.81 20.39 17.55
N ALA A 6 62.53 19.29 17.29
CA ALA A 6 62.62 18.64 15.99
C ALA A 6 61.87 17.29 16.02
N LYS A 7 60.93 17.10 15.09
CA LYS A 7 60.18 15.84 14.89
C LYS A 7 61.05 14.76 14.24
N PRO A 8 60.84 13.46 14.53
CA PRO A 8 61.31 12.39 13.66
C PRO A 8 60.18 11.67 12.89
N LYS A 9 60.62 11.12 11.75
CA LYS A 9 59.90 10.53 10.62
C LYS A 9 59.38 9.11 10.89
N LYS A 10 58.33 8.71 10.13
CA LYS A 10 57.81 7.34 9.99
C LYS A 10 58.85 6.35 9.42
N PRO A 11 58.75 5.04 9.73
CA PRO A 11 59.13 3.95 8.81
C PRO A 11 57.86 3.19 8.34
N SER A 12 57.56 3.19 7.04
CA SER A 12 57.95 2.21 6.01
C SER A 12 57.26 0.84 6.15
N ARG A 13 56.34 0.59 5.23
CA ARG A 13 55.54 -0.62 5.04
C ARG A 13 56.40 -1.67 4.32
N THR A 14 56.50 -2.88 4.86
CA THR A 14 56.98 -4.06 4.11
C THR A 14 55.90 -5.12 4.11
N TYR A 15 55.65 -5.65 2.92
CA TYR A 15 54.75 -6.76 2.64
C TYR A 15 55.39 -8.09 3.09
N GLY A 16 54.63 -8.92 3.78
CA GLY A 16 54.92 -10.33 4.02
C GLY A 16 53.66 -11.13 3.71
N SER A 17 53.78 -12.05 2.77
CA SER A 17 52.75 -12.90 2.21
C SER A 17 52.47 -14.14 3.06
N ASN A 18 51.19 -14.55 3.01
CA ASN A 18 50.62 -15.90 3.15
C ASN A 18 50.47 -16.55 4.53
N GLU A 19 49.29 -17.19 4.63
CA GLU A 19 48.90 -18.28 5.53
C GLU A 19 48.37 -17.92 6.93
N SER A 20 47.09 -17.54 6.97
CA SER A 20 46.15 -18.09 7.94
C SER A 20 44.82 -18.39 7.24
N LYS A 21 44.63 -19.66 6.88
CA LYS A 21 43.32 -20.25 6.65
C LYS A 21 42.59 -20.36 7.99
N GLU A 22 41.26 -20.45 7.90
CA GLU A 22 40.33 -20.87 8.97
C GLU A 22 39.95 -19.81 10.00
N HIS A 23 39.01 -18.95 9.61
CA HIS A 23 37.67 -18.88 10.23
C HIS A 23 36.90 -17.75 9.53
N VAL A 24 36.40 -18.06 8.33
CA VAL A 24 35.25 -17.31 7.81
C VAL A 24 34.05 -18.07 8.32
N ASP A 25 33.43 -17.53 9.36
CA ASP A 25 32.09 -17.92 9.79
C ASP A 25 31.16 -17.73 8.60
N ALA A 26 31.00 -18.81 7.82
CA ALA A 26 29.85 -18.97 6.98
C ALA A 26 28.68 -19.24 7.93
N GLU A 27 28.07 -18.17 8.43
CA GLU A 27 26.66 -18.23 8.80
C GLU A 27 25.94 -18.73 7.56
N VAL A 28 25.72 -20.04 7.52
CA VAL A 28 24.73 -20.65 6.66
C VAL A 28 23.42 -20.05 7.13
N GLU A 29 23.01 -18.95 6.50
CA GLU A 29 21.65 -18.45 6.57
C GLU A 29 20.79 -19.63 6.10
N ILE A 30 20.27 -20.41 7.04
CA ILE A 30 19.25 -21.41 6.75
C ILE A 30 18.11 -20.58 6.21
N VAL A 31 18.03 -20.49 4.87
CA VAL A 31 16.94 -19.84 4.18
C VAL A 31 15.73 -20.72 4.42
N GLU A 32 15.11 -20.50 5.57
CA GLU A 32 13.88 -21.16 5.97
C GLU A 32 12.90 -20.96 4.82
N THR A 33 12.53 -22.07 4.18
CA THR A 33 11.77 -22.03 2.94
C THR A 33 10.43 -21.39 3.24
N LYS A 34 10.16 -20.23 2.61
CA LYS A 34 8.95 -19.46 2.87
C LYS A 34 7.72 -20.35 2.64
N PRO A 35 6.80 -20.46 3.61
CA PRO A 35 5.59 -21.24 3.43
C PRO A 35 4.83 -20.74 2.21
N LEU A 36 4.40 -21.68 1.38
CA LEU A 36 3.62 -21.38 0.18
C LEU A 36 2.13 -21.25 0.54
N PRO A 37 1.39 -20.34 -0.11
CA PRO A 37 -0.05 -20.33 -0.01
C PRO A 37 -0.66 -21.55 -0.70
N SER A 38 -1.97 -21.73 -0.57
CA SER A 38 -2.71 -22.82 -1.23
C SER A 38 -2.45 -22.84 -2.75
N ALA A 39 -2.52 -24.04 -3.35
CA ALA A 39 -2.23 -24.25 -4.76
C ALA A 39 -3.05 -23.34 -5.69
N TRP A 40 -4.31 -23.09 -5.35
CA TRP A 40 -5.17 -22.19 -6.13
C TRP A 40 -4.68 -20.73 -6.10
N VAL A 41 -4.14 -20.23 -4.97
CA VAL A 41 -3.58 -18.89 -4.87
C VAL A 41 -2.32 -18.77 -5.72
N VAL A 42 -1.46 -19.79 -5.69
CA VAL A 42 -0.24 -19.84 -6.52
C VAL A 42 -0.62 -19.83 -8.00
N ALA A 43 -1.52 -20.71 -8.42
CA ALA A 43 -1.97 -20.81 -9.81
C ALA A 43 -2.65 -19.53 -10.29
N PHE A 44 -3.52 -18.94 -9.47
CA PHE A 44 -4.21 -17.70 -9.78
C PHE A 44 -3.23 -16.54 -9.94
N ARG A 45 -2.31 -16.35 -8.98
CA ARG A 45 -1.29 -15.29 -9.05
C ARG A 45 -0.37 -15.47 -10.25
N LYS A 46 0.01 -16.70 -10.59
CA LYS A 46 0.79 -17.01 -11.79
C LYS A 46 0.04 -16.56 -13.05
N ARG A 47 -1.23 -16.95 -13.20
CA ARG A 47 -2.08 -16.56 -14.34
C ARG A 47 -2.30 -15.05 -14.45
N MET A 48 -2.50 -14.38 -13.32
CA MET A 48 -2.61 -12.91 -13.28
C MET A 48 -1.28 -12.24 -13.66
N THR A 49 -0.15 -12.76 -13.16
CA THR A 49 1.18 -12.25 -13.52
C THR A 49 1.47 -12.46 -14.99
N GLU A 50 1.13 -13.62 -15.55
CA GLU A 50 1.30 -13.92 -16.97
C GLU A 50 0.35 -13.10 -17.87
N GLY A 51 -0.88 -12.84 -17.41
CA GLY A 51 -1.88 -12.05 -18.13
C GLY A 51 -1.72 -10.53 -18.01
N ILE A 52 -1.23 -10.01 -16.87
CA ILE A 52 -0.97 -8.57 -16.64
C ILE A 52 0.44 -8.18 -17.08
N ASN A 53 1.45 -8.99 -16.75
CA ASN A 53 2.85 -8.64 -17.05
C ASN A 53 3.33 -9.13 -18.41
N CYS A 54 2.49 -9.83 -19.19
CA CYS A 54 2.81 -10.44 -20.49
C CYS A 54 4.33 -10.58 -20.71
N CYS A 55 4.84 -11.67 -20.11
CA CYS A 55 6.23 -12.08 -20.00
C CYS A 55 7.07 -11.32 -18.94
N PRO A 56 7.41 -11.96 -17.79
CA PRO A 56 8.66 -11.63 -17.12
C PRO A 56 9.78 -12.08 -18.07
N SER A 57 10.26 -11.13 -18.88
CA SER A 57 11.63 -11.15 -19.39
C SER A 57 12.16 -12.45 -20.00
N VAL A 58 11.40 -13.20 -20.81
CA VAL A 58 12.03 -14.18 -21.71
C VAL A 58 13.02 -13.47 -22.66
N LEU A 59 12.87 -12.15 -22.83
CA LEU A 59 13.76 -11.26 -23.62
C LEU A 59 14.45 -10.14 -22.81
N GLY A 60 14.42 -10.17 -21.47
CA GLY A 60 15.00 -9.09 -20.65
C GLY A 60 14.14 -7.81 -20.63
N GLY A 61 13.38 -7.59 -19.56
CA GLY A 61 12.59 -6.36 -19.39
C GLY A 61 13.48 -5.15 -19.09
N GLN A 62 13.39 -4.09 -19.91
CA GLN A 62 14.10 -2.82 -19.71
C GLN A 62 13.40 -1.89 -18.70
N PHE A 63 12.12 -2.16 -18.40
CA PHE A 63 11.29 -1.35 -17.51
C PHE A 63 10.98 -2.09 -16.21
N THR A 64 10.38 -1.38 -15.26
CA THR A 64 9.87 -1.90 -13.99
C THR A 64 8.38 -1.64 -13.85
N VAL A 65 7.66 -2.54 -13.18
CA VAL A 65 6.21 -2.39 -12.90
C VAL A 65 5.91 -1.02 -12.26
N ARG A 66 6.79 -0.57 -11.36
CA ARG A 66 6.80 0.75 -10.73
C ARG A 66 6.66 1.89 -11.74
N GLN A 67 7.42 1.88 -12.83
CA GLN A 67 7.35 2.94 -13.84
C GLN A 67 5.98 3.01 -14.50
N GLY A 68 5.36 1.86 -14.79
CA GLY A 68 4.02 1.81 -15.37
C GLY A 68 2.95 2.33 -14.41
N ILE A 69 3.02 1.93 -13.14
CA ILE A 69 2.10 2.42 -12.10
C ILE A 69 2.25 3.94 -11.95
N ASN A 70 3.47 4.45 -11.81
CA ASN A 70 3.69 5.89 -11.64
C ASN A 70 3.27 6.70 -12.87
N LEU A 71 3.53 6.19 -14.08
CA LEU A 71 3.05 6.82 -15.32
C LEU A 71 1.53 6.91 -15.32
N HIS A 72 0.84 5.82 -14.99
CA HIS A 72 -0.61 5.81 -14.87
C HIS A 72 -1.09 6.84 -13.82
N LYS A 73 -0.50 6.85 -12.62
CA LYS A 73 -0.88 7.78 -11.53
C LYS A 73 -0.65 9.24 -11.91
N PHE A 74 0.42 9.53 -12.63
CA PHE A 74 0.73 10.86 -13.15
C PHE A 74 -0.29 11.30 -14.21
N CYS A 75 -0.72 10.38 -15.07
CA CYS A 75 -1.66 10.66 -16.15
C CYS A 75 -3.13 10.82 -15.70
N ILE A 76 -3.48 10.66 -14.41
CA ILE A 76 -4.87 10.77 -13.93
C ILE A 76 -5.46 12.16 -14.23
N LEU A 77 -4.76 13.22 -13.83
CA LEU A 77 -5.21 14.60 -14.05
C LEU A 77 -5.44 14.93 -15.53
N PRO A 78 -4.45 14.74 -16.45
CA PRO A 78 -4.69 15.04 -17.86
C PRO A 78 -5.78 14.17 -18.47
N THR A 79 -5.92 12.91 -18.02
CA THR A 79 -7.01 12.04 -18.53
C THR A 79 -8.38 12.54 -18.09
N TYR A 80 -8.53 13.00 -16.84
CA TYR A 80 -9.81 13.55 -16.38
C TYR A 80 -10.14 14.88 -17.05
N ILE A 81 -9.15 15.75 -17.25
CA ILE A 81 -9.29 16.97 -18.04
C ILE A 81 -9.77 16.63 -19.46
N ALA A 82 -9.18 15.61 -20.10
CA ALA A 82 -9.58 15.17 -21.43
C ALA A 82 -11.03 14.65 -21.46
N ILE A 83 -11.45 13.87 -20.44
CA ILE A 83 -12.85 13.40 -20.32
C ILE A 83 -13.82 14.58 -20.19
N LEU A 84 -13.51 15.54 -19.32
CA LEU A 84 -14.34 16.72 -19.09
C LEU A 84 -14.43 17.60 -20.36
N ALA A 85 -13.32 17.79 -21.06
CA ALA A 85 -13.28 18.54 -22.32
C ALA A 85 -14.03 17.84 -23.45
N ALA A 86 -13.91 16.51 -23.56
CA ALA A 86 -14.58 15.74 -24.60
C ALA A 86 -16.11 15.70 -24.43
N TYR A 87 -16.61 15.79 -23.19
CA TYR A 87 -18.04 15.74 -22.92
C TYR A 87 -18.78 17.04 -23.27
N ASN A 88 -18.11 18.19 -23.23
CA ASN A 88 -18.69 19.46 -23.63
C ASN A 88 -17.95 20.07 -24.84
N PRO A 89 -18.23 19.61 -26.07
CA PRO A 89 -17.52 20.13 -27.26
C PRO A 89 -17.82 21.61 -27.56
N ALA A 90 -18.83 22.21 -26.92
CA ALA A 90 -19.21 23.61 -27.09
C ALA A 90 -18.56 24.57 -26.05
N GLY A 91 -17.80 24.05 -25.07
CA GLY A 91 -17.15 24.86 -24.04
C GLY A 91 -16.59 24.03 -22.88
N TRP A 92 -16.02 24.67 -21.86
CA TRP A 92 -15.52 23.94 -20.69
C TRP A 92 -16.65 23.28 -19.87
N TYR A 93 -16.36 22.18 -19.16
CA TYR A 93 -17.31 21.54 -18.26
C TYR A 93 -17.72 22.50 -17.14
N LYS A 94 -19.02 22.67 -16.93
CA LYS A 94 -19.56 23.59 -15.92
C LYS A 94 -19.77 22.85 -14.62
N PHE A 95 -19.03 23.23 -13.58
CA PHE A 95 -19.14 22.60 -12.26
C PHE A 95 -20.39 23.05 -11.49
N GLU A 96 -21.15 23.99 -12.03
CA GLU A 96 -22.45 24.43 -11.53
C GLU A 96 -23.60 23.47 -11.93
N ASP A 97 -23.35 22.57 -12.88
CA ASP A 97 -24.34 21.57 -13.29
C ASP A 97 -24.60 20.55 -12.15
N THR A 98 -25.71 19.80 -12.25
CA THR A 98 -26.22 18.90 -11.20
C THR A 98 -25.17 17.92 -10.61
N TYR A 99 -24.11 17.58 -11.36
CA TYR A 99 -23.06 16.62 -10.95
C TYR A 99 -21.69 17.29 -10.73
N GLY A 100 -21.62 18.60 -10.92
CA GLY A 100 -20.37 19.34 -10.95
C GLY A 100 -19.65 19.32 -9.59
N ALA A 101 -20.39 19.34 -8.48
CA ALA A 101 -19.79 19.20 -7.15
C ALA A 101 -19.06 17.86 -6.99
N ALA A 102 -19.72 16.73 -7.27
CA ALA A 102 -19.09 15.42 -7.23
C ALA A 102 -17.92 15.29 -8.22
N ALA A 103 -18.04 15.85 -9.42
CA ALA A 103 -16.99 15.82 -10.44
C ALA A 103 -15.75 16.63 -10.02
N ALA A 104 -15.95 17.82 -9.45
CA ALA A 104 -14.88 18.65 -8.93
C ALA A 104 -14.12 17.93 -7.81
N VAL A 105 -14.85 17.33 -6.86
CA VAL A 105 -14.26 16.60 -5.74
C VAL A 105 -13.53 15.35 -6.23
N LEU A 106 -14.12 14.58 -7.14
CA LEU A 106 -13.50 13.39 -7.72
C LEU A 106 -12.21 13.73 -8.48
N LEU A 107 -12.22 14.81 -9.26
CA LEU A 107 -11.04 15.32 -9.96
C LEU A 107 -9.89 15.60 -8.99
N VAL A 108 -10.16 16.38 -7.94
CA VAL A 108 -9.16 16.75 -6.93
C VAL A 108 -8.68 15.53 -6.17
N CYS A 109 -9.59 14.72 -5.60
CA CYS A 109 -9.24 13.57 -4.78
C CYS A 109 -8.41 12.54 -5.56
N HIS A 110 -8.81 12.20 -6.78
CA HIS A 110 -8.07 11.20 -7.56
C HIS A 110 -6.71 11.73 -8.03
N THR A 111 -6.64 13.01 -8.42
CA THR A 111 -5.38 13.66 -8.78
C THR A 111 -4.41 13.70 -7.61
N VAL A 112 -4.87 14.17 -6.45
CA VAL A 112 -4.07 14.22 -5.23
C VAL A 112 -3.59 12.83 -4.83
N TYR A 113 -4.45 11.81 -4.92
CA TYR A 113 -4.04 10.44 -4.67
C TYR A 113 -2.97 9.93 -5.66
N GLY A 114 -3.07 10.28 -6.95
CA GLY A 114 -2.04 10.00 -7.94
C GLY A 114 -0.68 10.60 -7.55
N LEU A 115 -0.67 11.87 -7.15
CA LEU A 115 0.53 12.58 -6.69
C LEU A 115 1.09 11.97 -5.39
N PHE A 116 0.22 11.71 -4.42
CA PHE A 116 0.57 11.06 -3.17
C PHE A 116 1.20 9.71 -3.42
N TRP A 117 0.66 8.90 -4.33
CA TRP A 117 1.23 7.60 -4.68
C TRP A 117 2.68 7.73 -5.17
N ILE A 118 2.94 8.66 -6.11
CA ILE A 118 4.28 8.93 -6.63
C ILE A 118 5.20 9.39 -5.50
N TYR A 119 4.71 10.28 -4.63
CA TYR A 119 5.47 10.74 -3.45
C TYR A 119 5.85 9.58 -2.53
N LYS A 120 4.89 8.72 -2.19
CA LYS A 120 5.11 7.51 -1.38
C LYS A 120 6.16 6.60 -2.01
N ASP A 121 6.07 6.38 -3.31
CA ASP A 121 6.98 5.50 -4.03
C ASP A 121 8.42 6.07 -4.09
N ILE A 122 8.60 7.40 -4.08
CA ILE A 122 9.91 8.03 -3.97
C ILE A 122 10.52 7.82 -2.57
N HIS A 123 9.74 7.99 -1.51
CA HIS A 123 10.27 8.08 -0.13
C HIS A 123 10.31 6.74 0.61
N PHE A 124 9.34 5.87 0.35
CA PHE A 124 9.21 4.54 0.98
C PHE A 124 8.74 3.51 -0.06
N PRO A 125 9.59 3.19 -1.06
CA PRO A 125 9.26 2.30 -2.16
C PRO A 125 8.96 0.88 -1.69
N ASP A 126 7.98 0.24 -2.33
CA ASP A 126 7.71 -1.19 -2.13
C ASP A 126 8.54 -2.02 -3.12
N LYS A 127 9.24 -3.04 -2.59
CA LYS A 127 10.13 -3.89 -3.38
C LYS A 127 9.38 -4.68 -4.45
N ASN A 128 8.10 -5.01 -4.23
CA ASN A 128 7.33 -5.81 -5.18
C ASN A 128 7.11 -5.08 -6.51
N TRP A 129 7.04 -3.75 -6.50
CA TRP A 129 6.87 -2.95 -7.72
C TRP A 129 8.15 -2.79 -8.53
N GLN A 130 9.31 -3.17 -8.00
CA GLN A 130 10.59 -3.11 -8.71
C GLN A 130 10.82 -4.31 -9.64
N ALA A 131 9.86 -5.24 -9.71
CA ALA A 131 9.90 -6.34 -10.66
C ALA A 131 10.03 -5.81 -12.10
N LYS A 132 10.86 -6.50 -12.90
CA LYS A 132 11.06 -6.15 -14.31
C LYS A 132 9.78 -6.39 -15.11
N ALA A 133 9.51 -5.49 -16.05
CA ALA A 133 8.37 -5.54 -16.95
C ALA A 133 8.81 -5.28 -18.39
N SER A 134 8.08 -5.87 -19.35
CA SER A 134 8.22 -5.56 -20.78
C SER A 134 7.50 -4.26 -21.12
N LEU A 135 7.85 -3.61 -22.24
CA LEU A 135 7.12 -2.43 -22.72
C LEU A 135 5.63 -2.74 -22.92
N PHE A 136 5.33 -3.90 -23.51
CA PHE A 136 3.96 -4.36 -23.70
C PHE A 136 3.22 -4.54 -22.36
N GLY A 137 3.87 -5.13 -21.35
CA GLY A 137 3.31 -5.24 -20.00
C GLY A 137 3.03 -3.88 -19.35
N ILE A 138 3.90 -2.89 -19.55
CA ILE A 138 3.66 -1.51 -19.09
C ILE A 138 2.44 -0.89 -19.79
N ILE A 139 2.32 -1.04 -21.11
CA ILE A 139 1.16 -0.53 -21.86
C ILE A 139 -0.13 -1.18 -21.38
N GLN A 140 -0.15 -2.51 -21.24
CA GLN A 140 -1.30 -3.26 -20.72
C GLN A 140 -1.69 -2.78 -19.32
N LEU A 141 -0.73 -2.63 -18.42
CA LEU A 141 -0.96 -2.14 -17.06
C LEU A 141 -1.57 -0.74 -17.07
N VAL A 142 -1.02 0.19 -17.85
CA VAL A 142 -1.52 1.57 -17.93
C VAL A 142 -2.94 1.61 -18.50
N ILE A 143 -3.25 0.79 -19.51
CA ILE A 143 -4.59 0.69 -20.09
C ILE A 143 -5.58 0.09 -19.08
N GLN A 144 -5.24 -1.04 -18.45
CA GLN A 144 -6.14 -1.72 -17.52
C GLN A 144 -6.46 -0.84 -16.30
N LEU A 145 -5.43 -0.22 -15.70
CA LEU A 145 -5.63 0.75 -14.63
C LEU A 145 -6.38 1.99 -15.14
N GLY A 146 -6.02 2.50 -16.32
CA GLY A 146 -6.66 3.65 -16.95
C GLY A 146 -8.16 3.46 -17.12
N VAL A 147 -8.60 2.34 -17.69
CA VAL A 147 -10.02 2.04 -17.91
C VAL A 147 -10.79 2.02 -16.58
N ILE A 148 -10.30 1.27 -15.59
CA ILE A 148 -11.00 1.15 -14.30
C ILE A 148 -11.01 2.48 -13.52
N TYR A 149 -9.92 3.24 -13.54
CA TYR A 149 -9.82 4.49 -12.80
C TYR A 149 -10.46 5.69 -13.49
N CYS A 150 -10.67 5.64 -14.81
CA CYS A 150 -11.44 6.65 -15.54
C CYS A 150 -12.93 6.39 -15.49
N LEU A 151 -13.35 5.15 -15.21
CA LEU A 151 -14.75 4.75 -15.17
C LEU A 151 -15.60 5.63 -14.24
N PRO A 152 -15.20 6.00 -13.01
CA PRO A 152 -15.96 6.91 -12.15
C PRO A 152 -16.28 8.25 -12.81
N MET A 153 -15.26 8.92 -13.34
CA MET A 153 -15.43 10.23 -13.98
C MET A 153 -16.27 10.11 -15.25
N TRP A 154 -15.98 9.10 -16.07
CA TRP A 154 -16.74 8.82 -17.30
C TRP A 154 -18.22 8.58 -17.02
N CYS A 155 -18.56 7.72 -16.04
CA CYS A 155 -19.95 7.45 -15.70
C CYS A 155 -20.64 8.69 -15.14
N LEU A 156 -19.96 9.42 -14.26
CA LEU A 156 -20.49 10.65 -13.67
C LEU A 156 -20.86 11.70 -14.73
N VAL A 157 -19.97 11.95 -15.70
CA VAL A 157 -20.23 12.96 -16.75
C VAL A 157 -21.21 12.45 -17.80
N THR A 158 -21.12 11.18 -18.23
CA THR A 158 -21.93 10.69 -19.35
C THR A 158 -23.34 10.27 -18.98
N LYS A 159 -23.56 9.81 -17.75
CA LYS A 159 -24.81 9.18 -17.26
C LYS A 159 -25.32 7.98 -18.07
N LYS A 160 -24.48 7.42 -18.94
CA LYS A 160 -24.86 6.33 -19.86
C LYS A 160 -24.36 4.97 -19.39
N CYS A 161 -23.91 4.89 -18.15
CA CYS A 161 -23.37 3.66 -17.59
C CYS A 161 -24.49 2.71 -17.12
N TYR A 162 -24.21 1.42 -17.23
CA TYR A 162 -25.12 0.35 -16.82
C TYR A 162 -25.37 0.34 -15.30
N CYS A 163 -26.36 -0.44 -14.87
CA CYS A 163 -26.74 -0.66 -13.45
C CYS A 163 -27.32 0.57 -12.71
N GLY A 164 -27.53 1.69 -13.39
CA GLY A 164 -28.23 2.86 -12.84
C GLY A 164 -27.41 3.69 -11.84
N THR A 165 -28.02 4.78 -11.39
CA THR A 165 -27.47 5.74 -10.43
C THR A 165 -28.12 5.57 -9.05
N PHE A 166 -27.42 6.01 -8.00
CA PHE A 166 -27.96 6.10 -6.63
C PHE A 166 -27.96 7.53 -6.08
N GLY A 167 -27.55 8.49 -6.90
CA GLY A 167 -27.54 9.91 -6.58
C GLY A 167 -27.31 10.74 -7.83
N ASP A 168 -27.55 12.03 -7.69
CA ASP A 168 -27.44 13.03 -8.73
C ASP A 168 -26.16 13.87 -8.63
N GLY A 169 -25.27 13.57 -7.69
CA GLY A 169 -23.96 14.22 -7.55
C GLY A 169 -23.99 15.62 -6.93
N SER A 170 -25.18 16.12 -6.59
CA SER A 170 -25.41 17.38 -5.86
C SER A 170 -25.65 17.15 -4.36
N GLU A 171 -25.85 15.89 -3.95
CA GLU A 171 -26.11 15.54 -2.57
C GLU A 171 -24.85 15.68 -1.72
N ILE A 172 -24.80 16.75 -0.94
CA ILE A 172 -23.66 17.07 -0.06
C ILE A 172 -23.32 15.90 0.88
N TRP A 173 -24.32 15.15 1.35
CA TRP A 173 -24.09 14.02 2.23
C TRP A 173 -23.37 12.85 1.54
N LEU A 174 -23.64 12.59 0.25
CA LEU A 174 -22.90 11.59 -0.54
C LEU A 174 -21.44 12.02 -0.74
N VAL A 175 -21.23 13.29 -1.08
CA VAL A 175 -19.89 13.87 -1.22
C VAL A 175 -19.13 13.80 0.10
N ALA A 176 -19.79 14.09 1.23
CA ALA A 176 -19.19 14.02 2.56
C ALA A 176 -18.79 12.60 2.94
N ILE A 177 -19.64 11.60 2.69
CA ILE A 177 -19.30 10.18 2.94
C ILE A 177 -18.13 9.76 2.06
N ALA A 178 -18.12 10.13 0.78
CA ALA A 178 -17.02 9.78 -0.10
C ALA A 178 -15.70 10.43 0.33
N LEU A 179 -15.72 11.68 0.76
CA LEU A 179 -14.57 12.38 1.32
C LEU A 179 -14.08 11.72 2.61
N LEU A 180 -14.99 11.30 3.48
CA LEU A 180 -14.63 10.55 4.68
C LEU A 180 -13.90 9.26 4.31
N CYS A 181 -14.43 8.47 3.37
CA CYS A 181 -13.78 7.26 2.84
C CYS A 181 -12.41 7.56 2.23
N PHE A 182 -12.31 8.62 1.40
CA PHE A 182 -11.07 9.03 0.76
C PHE A 182 -9.98 9.42 1.77
N LEU A 183 -10.31 10.30 2.72
CA LEU A 183 -9.35 10.83 3.69
C LEU A 183 -8.89 9.75 4.66
N THR A 184 -9.84 8.98 5.23
CA THR A 184 -9.51 7.87 6.14
C THR A 184 -8.75 6.77 5.42
N GLY A 185 -9.11 6.46 4.18
CA GLY A 185 -8.41 5.49 3.34
C GLY A 185 -6.98 5.91 3.03
N CYS A 186 -6.78 7.15 2.56
CA CYS A 186 -5.46 7.72 2.33
C CYS A 186 -4.60 7.70 3.60
N LEU A 187 -5.11 8.21 4.72
CA LEU A 187 -4.37 8.26 5.97
C LEU A 187 -3.97 6.84 6.42
N THR A 188 -4.89 5.90 6.39
CA THR A 188 -4.64 4.50 6.79
C THR A 188 -3.59 3.86 5.90
N MET A 189 -3.68 4.04 4.59
CA MET A 189 -2.74 3.46 3.63
C MET A 189 -1.33 4.05 3.79
N PHE A 190 -1.22 5.38 3.84
CA PHE A 190 0.08 6.06 3.96
C PHE A 190 0.77 5.75 5.27
N LEU A 191 0.06 5.86 6.40
CA LEU A 191 0.65 5.62 7.71
C LEU A 191 1.10 4.17 7.87
N SER A 192 0.31 3.21 7.37
CA SER A 192 0.70 1.80 7.45
C SER A 192 1.90 1.46 6.56
N ASP A 193 1.99 2.03 5.35
CA ASP A 193 3.15 1.82 4.48
C ASP A 193 4.43 2.48 5.03
N ILE A 194 4.34 3.69 5.59
CA ILE A 194 5.48 4.35 6.26
C ILE A 194 5.91 3.52 7.48
N GLN A 195 4.96 3.10 8.33
CA GLN A 195 5.25 2.27 9.49
C GLN A 195 5.97 0.99 9.07
N LYS A 196 5.43 0.27 8.06
CA LYS A 196 6.01 -0.94 7.49
C LYS A 196 7.42 -0.68 6.96
N PHE A 197 7.62 0.38 6.20
CA PHE A 197 8.92 0.72 5.61
C PHE A 197 9.96 1.01 6.69
N VAL A 198 9.65 1.86 7.67
CA VAL A 198 10.57 2.20 8.76
C VAL A 198 10.89 0.96 9.59
N GLN A 199 9.89 0.18 9.99
CA GLN A 199 10.12 -1.01 10.81
C GLN A 199 10.98 -2.05 10.06
N LEU A 200 10.74 -2.29 8.77
CA LEU A 200 11.57 -3.21 7.99
C LEU A 200 12.97 -2.66 7.67
N LYS A 201 13.14 -1.33 7.65
CA LYS A 201 14.45 -0.70 7.45
C LYS A 201 15.37 -0.92 8.65
N TYR A 202 14.84 -0.77 9.87
CA TYR A 202 15.62 -0.84 11.11
C TYR A 202 15.55 -2.20 11.82
N ASN A 203 14.50 -3.00 11.60
CA ASN A 203 14.30 -4.31 12.23
C ASN A 203 14.10 -5.39 11.15
N LYS A 204 15.10 -5.56 10.28
CA LYS A 204 15.05 -6.57 9.22
C LYS A 204 14.84 -7.96 9.79
N GLY A 205 14.08 -8.79 9.08
CA GLY A 205 13.81 -10.16 9.51
C GLY A 205 12.76 -10.27 10.62
N GLN A 206 12.23 -9.18 11.17
CA GLN A 206 11.19 -9.23 12.20
C GLN A 206 9.79 -9.04 11.61
N LEU A 207 8.80 -9.62 12.29
CA LEU A 207 7.38 -9.43 11.99
C LEU A 207 6.96 -7.99 12.35
N VAL A 208 6.16 -7.37 11.47
CA VAL A 208 5.55 -6.05 11.72
C VAL A 208 4.18 -6.28 12.35
N ASP A 209 4.11 -6.22 13.68
CA ASP A 209 2.96 -6.65 14.49
C ASP A 209 2.44 -5.58 15.46
N THR A 210 2.92 -4.33 15.36
CA THR A 210 2.58 -3.24 16.29
C THR A 210 1.77 -2.12 15.63
N ALA A 211 1.28 -1.17 16.43
CA ALA A 211 0.51 0.01 15.99
C ALA A 211 -0.61 -0.35 15.00
N MET A 212 -0.61 0.13 13.75
CA MET A 212 -1.69 -0.17 12.81
C MET A 212 -1.79 -1.68 12.50
N PHE A 213 -0.65 -2.37 12.50
CA PHE A 213 -0.59 -3.81 12.29
C PHE A 213 -1.02 -4.63 13.50
N ALA A 214 -1.23 -4.01 14.67
CA ALA A 214 -1.79 -4.68 15.85
C ALA A 214 -3.30 -4.92 15.74
N TYR A 215 -3.98 -4.31 14.77
CA TYR A 215 -5.43 -4.46 14.58
C TYR A 215 -5.78 -5.13 13.25
N SER A 216 -5.06 -4.84 12.17
CA SER A 216 -5.22 -5.49 10.87
C SER A 216 -3.88 -6.02 10.39
N ARG A 217 -3.87 -7.18 9.74
CA ARG A 217 -2.66 -7.70 9.08
C ARG A 217 -2.41 -7.02 7.73
N ASN A 218 -3.40 -6.32 7.19
CA ASN A 218 -3.36 -5.66 5.89
C ASN A 218 -4.00 -4.25 5.93
N PRO A 219 -3.58 -3.35 6.84
CA PRO A 219 -4.17 -2.02 6.99
C PRO A 219 -3.99 -1.16 5.73
N ASN A 220 -2.89 -1.35 5.01
CA ASN A 220 -2.62 -0.64 3.75
C ASN A 220 -3.65 -1.01 2.66
N TYR A 221 -3.95 -2.30 2.51
CA TYR A 221 -4.98 -2.77 1.58
C TYR A 221 -6.37 -2.29 1.99
N PHE A 222 -6.69 -2.28 3.28
CA PHE A 222 -7.95 -1.75 3.78
C PHE A 222 -8.09 -0.25 3.48
N GLY A 223 -7.06 0.54 3.75
CA GLY A 223 -7.05 1.97 3.45
C GLY A 223 -7.19 2.26 1.95
N GLU A 224 -6.45 1.51 1.12
CA GLU A 224 -6.58 1.61 -0.33
C GLU A 224 -7.97 1.21 -0.82
N ALA A 225 -8.60 0.21 -0.21
CA ALA A 225 -9.98 -0.14 -0.56
C ALA A 225 -10.99 0.95 -0.19
N LEU A 226 -10.82 1.56 0.97
CA LEU A 226 -11.70 2.60 1.46
C LEU A 226 -11.60 3.88 0.62
N LEU A 227 -10.39 4.29 0.20
CA LEU A 227 -10.26 5.47 -0.67
C LEU A 227 -10.89 5.24 -2.04
N TYR A 228 -10.77 4.02 -2.59
CA TYR A 228 -11.37 3.68 -3.87
C TYR A 228 -12.90 3.54 -3.80
N LEU A 229 -13.42 3.08 -2.66
CA LEU A 229 -14.85 3.15 -2.37
C LEU A 229 -15.34 4.61 -2.44
N GLY A 230 -14.55 5.56 -1.92
CA GLY A 230 -14.82 7.00 -2.07
C GLY A 230 -14.97 7.43 -3.54
N PHE A 231 -14.10 6.97 -4.44
CA PHE A 231 -14.25 7.27 -5.87
C PHE A 231 -15.50 6.64 -6.49
N GLY A 232 -15.84 5.41 -6.08
CA GLY A 232 -17.08 4.76 -6.49
C GLY A 232 -18.33 5.48 -5.99
N ILE A 233 -18.30 6.04 -4.78
CA ILE A 233 -19.42 6.84 -4.24
C ILE A 233 -19.55 8.16 -5.01
N LEU A 234 -18.45 8.86 -5.28
CA LEU A 234 -18.45 10.12 -6.04
C LEU A 234 -18.92 9.95 -7.50
N SER A 235 -18.83 8.75 -8.07
CA SER A 235 -19.37 8.54 -9.41
C SER A 235 -20.90 8.53 -9.45
N CYS A 236 -21.56 8.35 -8.30
CA CYS A 236 -23.00 8.19 -8.17
C CYS A 236 -23.59 7.00 -8.97
N HIS A 237 -22.76 6.05 -9.38
CA HIS A 237 -23.15 4.90 -10.21
C HIS A 237 -22.76 3.56 -9.58
N TRP A 238 -23.73 2.62 -9.53
CA TRP A 238 -23.51 1.30 -8.95
C TRP A 238 -22.42 0.50 -9.67
N ILE A 239 -22.37 0.61 -11.00
CA ILE A 239 -21.36 -0.13 -11.80
C ILE A 239 -19.94 0.28 -11.43
N CYS A 240 -19.69 1.52 -11.01
CA CYS A 240 -18.38 1.96 -10.57
C CYS A 240 -17.98 1.28 -9.26
N ILE A 241 -18.90 1.22 -8.28
CA ILE A 241 -18.66 0.51 -7.02
C ILE A 241 -18.36 -0.97 -7.31
N ILE A 242 -19.22 -1.62 -8.10
CA ILE A 242 -19.05 -3.04 -8.45
C ILE A 242 -17.72 -3.28 -9.17
N ALA A 243 -17.41 -2.51 -10.21
CA ALA A 243 -16.20 -2.70 -11.00
C ALA A 243 -14.93 -2.45 -10.19
N ILE A 244 -14.89 -1.39 -9.39
CA ILE A 244 -13.75 -1.06 -8.52
C ILE A 244 -13.58 -2.12 -7.44
N THR A 245 -14.66 -2.51 -6.76
CA THR A 245 -14.59 -3.55 -5.70
C THR A 245 -14.18 -4.90 -6.29
N ALA A 246 -14.73 -5.30 -7.44
CA ALA A 246 -14.34 -6.54 -8.12
C ALA A 246 -12.86 -6.52 -8.52
N PHE A 247 -12.39 -5.43 -9.12
CA PHE A 247 -10.99 -5.26 -9.48
C PHE A 247 -10.07 -5.36 -8.26
N GLN A 248 -10.41 -4.69 -7.17
CA GLN A 248 -9.64 -4.79 -5.93
C GLN A 248 -9.65 -6.19 -5.33
N VAL A 249 -10.81 -6.85 -5.24
CA VAL A 249 -10.88 -8.23 -4.71
C VAL A 249 -9.98 -9.16 -5.51
N LEU A 250 -10.01 -9.03 -6.84
CA LEU A 250 -9.20 -9.83 -7.77
C LEU A 250 -7.69 -9.67 -7.52
N ILE A 251 -7.24 -8.46 -7.17
CA ILE A 251 -5.81 -8.16 -6.96
C ILE A 251 -5.41 -8.35 -5.49
N PHE A 252 -6.24 -7.93 -4.54
CA PHE A 252 -5.90 -7.85 -3.13
C PHE A 252 -5.98 -9.22 -2.47
N VAL A 253 -7.06 -9.98 -2.66
CA VAL A 253 -7.26 -11.25 -1.96
C VAL A 253 -6.10 -12.23 -2.18
N PRO A 254 -5.66 -12.52 -3.41
CA PRO A 254 -4.55 -13.46 -3.62
C PRO A 254 -3.23 -12.94 -3.05
N ASN A 255 -2.97 -11.64 -3.12
CA ASN A 255 -1.75 -11.04 -2.57
C ASN A 255 -1.76 -11.04 -1.04
N ILE A 256 -2.91 -10.76 -0.42
CA ILE A 256 -3.12 -10.85 1.03
C ILE A 256 -2.86 -12.29 1.49
N LEU A 257 -3.49 -13.29 0.87
CA LEU A 257 -3.34 -14.69 1.26
C LEU A 257 -1.91 -15.20 1.06
N ALA A 258 -1.26 -14.83 -0.04
CA ALA A 258 0.14 -15.19 -0.28
C ALA A 258 1.10 -14.53 0.72
N LYS A 259 0.86 -13.25 1.03
CA LYS A 259 1.64 -12.55 2.06
C LYS A 259 1.43 -13.19 3.42
N ASP A 260 0.19 -13.48 3.78
CA ASP A 260 -0.18 -14.05 5.08
C ASP A 260 0.42 -15.45 5.28
N ALA A 261 0.33 -16.32 4.27
CA ALA A 261 1.02 -17.61 4.28
C ALA A 261 2.53 -17.44 4.44
N SER A 262 3.14 -16.49 3.74
CA SER A 262 4.58 -16.24 3.90
C SER A 262 4.92 -15.84 5.34
N LEU A 263 4.11 -14.97 5.96
CA LEU A 263 4.35 -14.48 7.32
C LEU A 263 4.22 -15.57 8.40
N SER A 264 3.61 -16.71 8.11
CA SER A 264 3.46 -17.82 9.07
C SER A 264 4.76 -18.52 9.44
N ARG A 265 5.89 -18.17 8.79
CA ARG A 265 7.23 -18.59 9.20
C ARG A 265 7.69 -17.96 10.52
N TYR A 266 7.10 -16.82 10.91
CA TYR A 266 7.54 -16.11 12.10
C TYR A 266 6.94 -16.73 13.36
N GLU A 267 7.76 -16.99 14.37
CA GLU A 267 7.34 -17.60 15.64
C GLU A 267 6.15 -16.87 16.30
N ARG A 268 6.19 -15.53 16.30
CA ARG A 268 5.12 -14.68 16.87
C ARG A 268 3.85 -14.57 16.00
N PHE A 269 3.82 -15.20 14.83
CA PHE A 269 2.73 -15.03 13.87
C PHE A 269 1.40 -15.54 14.39
N GLU A 270 1.34 -16.73 14.98
CA GLU A 270 0.06 -17.30 15.43
C GLU A 270 -0.54 -16.51 16.60
N GLU A 271 0.30 -16.03 17.53
CA GLU A 271 -0.13 -15.11 18.60
C GLU A 271 -0.69 -13.81 18.00
N TRP A 272 0.05 -13.16 17.11
CA TRP A 272 -0.38 -11.94 16.43
C TRP A 272 -1.67 -12.13 15.61
N LYS A 273 -1.78 -13.22 14.87
CA LYS A 273 -2.95 -13.58 14.07
C LYS A 273 -4.19 -13.81 14.92
N SER A 274 -4.06 -14.38 16.12
CA SER A 274 -5.18 -14.60 17.04
C SER A 274 -5.85 -13.30 17.50
N ARG A 275 -5.10 -12.18 17.49
CA ARG A 275 -5.58 -10.87 17.93
C ARG A 275 -5.85 -9.85 16.82
N THR A 276 -5.60 -10.20 15.56
CA THR A 276 -5.67 -9.27 14.43
C THR A 276 -6.62 -9.74 13.34
N GLY A 277 -7.38 -8.80 12.77
CA GLY A 277 -8.18 -9.09 11.58
C GLY A 277 -7.30 -9.25 10.35
N LEU A 278 -7.72 -10.08 9.38
CA LEU A 278 -6.94 -10.27 8.15
C LEU A 278 -6.92 -8.98 7.30
N PHE A 279 -8.08 -8.42 7.02
CA PHE A 279 -8.27 -7.24 6.18
C PHE A 279 -8.91 -6.10 6.99
N PHE A 280 -10.12 -6.33 7.51
CA PHE A 280 -10.77 -5.41 8.44
C PHE A 280 -10.01 -5.36 9.77
N PRO A 281 -9.85 -4.18 10.39
CA PRO A 281 -9.23 -4.06 11.70
C PRO A 281 -10.06 -4.79 12.76
N ASN A 282 -9.39 -5.35 13.77
CA ASN A 282 -10.03 -5.83 14.99
C ASN A 282 -10.61 -4.63 15.75
N VAL A 283 -11.89 -4.37 15.49
CA VAL A 283 -12.63 -3.24 16.06
C VAL A 283 -12.67 -3.30 17.59
N TYR A 284 -12.85 -4.49 18.17
CA TYR A 284 -12.84 -4.65 19.62
C TYR A 284 -11.50 -4.25 20.24
N GLY A 285 -10.39 -4.74 19.69
CA GLY A 285 -9.05 -4.37 20.16
C GLY A 285 -8.78 -2.87 20.02
N LEU A 286 -9.19 -2.27 18.90
CA LEU A 286 -9.03 -0.84 18.63
C LEU A 286 -9.81 0.01 19.64
N PHE A 287 -11.08 -0.30 19.90
CA PHE A 287 -11.88 0.42 20.88
C PHE A 287 -11.37 0.22 22.30
N ARG A 288 -10.98 -1.01 22.68
CA ARG A 288 -10.36 -1.28 23.98
C ARG A 288 -9.15 -0.36 24.20
N ASP A 289 -8.25 -0.30 23.23
CA ASP A 289 -7.02 0.51 23.35
C ASP A 289 -7.30 2.00 23.27
N PHE A 290 -8.31 2.43 22.51
CA PHE A 290 -8.79 3.80 22.53
C PHE A 290 -9.31 4.22 23.92
N PHE A 291 -10.13 3.39 24.58
CA PHE A 291 -10.61 3.71 25.93
C PHE A 291 -9.49 3.62 26.99
N LYS A 292 -8.63 2.60 26.92
CA LYS A 292 -7.53 2.43 27.88
C LYS A 292 -6.41 3.48 27.70
N GLN A 293 -5.99 3.75 26.48
CA GLN A 293 -4.81 4.57 26.19
C GLN A 293 -5.13 5.95 25.64
N GLY A 294 -6.31 6.15 25.02
CA GLY A 294 -6.73 7.45 24.53
C GLY A 294 -7.30 8.30 25.67
N PHE A 295 -8.29 7.77 26.38
CA PHE A 295 -8.94 8.48 27.49
C PHE A 295 -8.18 8.35 28.82
N ASN A 296 -7.61 7.17 29.11
CA ASN A 296 -7.01 6.88 30.42
C ASN A 296 -5.47 6.85 30.39
N ARG A 297 -4.82 7.55 29.45
CA ARG A 297 -3.35 7.57 29.37
C ARG A 297 -2.77 8.21 30.63
N THR A 298 -2.12 7.43 31.47
CA THR A 298 -1.21 7.95 32.49
C THR A 298 0.07 8.44 31.78
N PRO A 299 0.40 9.74 31.85
CA PRO A 299 1.54 10.29 31.13
C PRO A 299 2.83 10.03 31.92
N SER A 300 3.41 8.81 31.85
CA SER A 300 4.77 8.59 32.37
C SER A 300 5.47 7.27 32.01
N LEU A 301 4.89 6.34 31.28
CA LEU A 301 5.62 5.10 30.92
C LEU A 301 6.30 5.26 29.55
N PRO A 302 7.61 5.02 29.45
CA PRO A 302 8.29 4.94 28.17
C PRO A 302 7.67 3.83 27.29
N TRP A 303 7.76 4.00 25.97
CA TRP A 303 6.99 3.25 24.96
C TRP A 303 7.19 1.71 25.05
N ASP A 304 8.34 1.29 25.54
CA ASP A 304 8.76 -0.08 25.84
C ASP A 304 8.01 -0.69 27.03
N GLU A 305 7.84 0.03 28.14
CA GLU A 305 7.09 -0.46 29.31
C GLU A 305 5.59 -0.55 29.05
N SER A 306 5.05 0.35 28.21
CA SER A 306 3.64 0.28 27.80
C SER A 306 3.32 -0.96 26.95
N LYS A 307 4.28 -1.47 26.16
CA LYS A 307 4.13 -2.72 25.40
C LYS A 307 4.05 -3.95 26.31
N ALA A 308 4.85 -3.99 27.38
CA ALA A 308 4.87 -5.12 28.32
C ALA A 308 3.51 -5.29 29.03
N ILE A 309 2.84 -4.17 29.36
CA ILE A 309 1.50 -4.19 29.96
C ILE A 309 0.46 -4.71 28.94
N ILE A 310 0.52 -4.24 27.70
CA ILE A 310 -0.38 -4.67 26.62
C ILE A 310 -0.25 -6.17 26.34
N ASP A 311 0.98 -6.68 26.28
CA ASP A 311 1.24 -8.10 26.03
C ASP A 311 0.82 -8.98 27.24
N SER A 312 0.94 -8.48 28.48
CA SER A 312 0.51 -9.21 29.69
C SER A 312 -1.00 -9.39 29.80
N ASP A 313 -1.78 -8.44 29.28
CA ASP A 313 -3.25 -8.46 29.18
C ASP A 313 -3.75 -9.24 27.96
N TYR A 314 -2.86 -9.52 27.00
CA TYR A 314 -3.15 -10.31 25.81
C TYR A 314 -3.01 -11.82 26.04
N ARG A 315 -3.22 -12.30 27.27
CA ARG A 315 -3.47 -13.74 27.43
C ARG A 315 -4.69 -14.10 26.58
N PRO A 316 -4.58 -15.06 25.66
CA PRO A 316 -5.77 -15.58 24.99
C PRO A 316 -6.76 -15.96 26.09
N LEU A 317 -8.04 -15.61 25.89
CA LEU A 317 -9.13 -16.16 26.71
C LEU A 317 -8.97 -17.68 26.63
N GLY A 318 -8.35 -18.24 27.66
CA GLY A 318 -7.99 -19.63 27.71
C GLY A 318 -9.26 -20.44 27.56
N LYS A 319 -9.18 -21.44 26.68
CA LYS A 319 -9.86 -22.71 26.89
C LYS A 319 -9.86 -22.99 28.40
N LYS A 320 -11.04 -22.92 29.01
CA LYS A 320 -11.34 -23.68 30.22
C LYS A 320 -11.71 -25.08 29.80
#